data_AF-A0A4Z1ICB6-F1
#
_entry.id   AF-A0A4Z1ICB6-F1
#
_cell.length_a   1.000
_cell.length_b   1.000
_cell.length_c   1.000
_cell.angle_alpha   90.00
_cell.angle_beta   90.00
_cell.angle_gamma   90.00
#
_symmetry.space_group_name_H-M   'P 1'
#
loop_
_entity.id
_entity.type
_entity.pdbx_description
1 polymer ?
#
loop_
_entity_poly.entity_id
_entity_poly.type
_entity_poly.pdbx_seq_one_letter_code
_entity_poly.pdbx_strand_id
1 'polypeptide(L)'
;MSDIYAENILNQQFDLLSRNIGYLIHPSIAAKPPPSPAIADIGTGTGLFLSQLTQDYPDAILHGFDISPSLFPPQESLSPQVSLSVMNIKETPSSYIRNKYGLIHIRLLAAGINSTE
;
A
#
# COMPACT_ATOMS: atom_id res chain seq x y z
N MET A 1 15.76 1.19 -16.69
CA MET A 1 14.99 -0.06 -16.53
C MET A 1 13.57 0.29 -16.95
N SER A 2 12.94 -0.45 -17.87
CA SER A 2 11.57 -0.11 -18.31
C SER A 2 10.57 -0.30 -17.16
N ASP A 3 9.53 0.53 -17.11
CA ASP A 3 8.53 0.50 -16.03
C ASP A 3 7.89 -0.90 -15.87
N ILE A 4 7.65 -1.60 -16.98
CA ILE A 4 7.14 -2.99 -17.01
C ILE A 4 8.04 -3.97 -16.25
N TYR A 5 9.36 -3.81 -16.33
CA TYR A 5 10.27 -4.70 -15.62
C TYR A 5 10.28 -4.42 -14.11
N ALA A 6 10.21 -3.14 -13.73
CA ALA A 6 10.11 -2.75 -12.32
C ALA A 6 8.78 -3.23 -11.68
N GLU A 7 7.67 -3.07 -12.40
CA GLU A 7 6.35 -3.58 -12.00
C GLU A 7 6.38 -5.09 -11.74
N ASN A 8 6.92 -5.87 -12.68
CA ASN A 8 7.03 -7.33 -12.55
C ASN A 8 7.86 -7.74 -11.34
N ILE A 9 8.97 -7.05 -11.06
CA ILE A 9 9.79 -7.33 -9.88
C ILE A 9 9.01 -7.06 -8.59
N LEU A 10 8.33 -5.91 -8.47
CA LEU A 10 7.57 -5.59 -7.26
C LEU A 10 6.42 -6.56 -7.02
N ASN A 11 5.71 -6.95 -8.08
CA ASN A 11 4.63 -7.93 -7.99
C ASN A 11 5.15 -9.31 -7.57
N GLN A 12 6.30 -9.76 -8.11
CA GLN A 12 6.93 -11.01 -7.69
C GLN A 12 7.43 -10.97 -6.24
N GLN A 13 8.05 -9.86 -5.82
CA GLN A 13 8.46 -9.67 -4.42
C GLN A 13 7.24 -9.74 -3.50
N PHE A 14 6.15 -9.07 -3.88
CA PHE A 14 4.89 -9.12 -3.15
C PHE A 14 4.39 -10.56 -3.01
N ASP A 15 4.27 -11.28 -4.13
CA ASP A 15 3.74 -12.64 -4.15
C ASP A 15 4.57 -13.60 -3.30
N LEU A 16 5.89 -13.55 -3.42
CA LEU A 16 6.79 -14.42 -2.65
C LEU A 16 6.68 -14.14 -1.14
N LEU A 17 6.66 -12.88 -0.74
CA LEU A 17 6.51 -12.49 0.66
C LEU A 17 5.15 -12.91 1.22
N SER A 18 4.06 -12.55 0.54
CA SER A 18 2.70 -12.83 1.01
C SER A 18 2.43 -14.33 1.09
N ARG A 19 2.92 -15.13 0.14
CA ARG A 19 2.80 -16.61 0.18
C ARG A 19 3.63 -17.24 1.29
N ASN A 20 4.85 -16.75 1.53
CA ASN A 20 5.71 -17.28 2.58
C ASN A 20 5.22 -16.92 3.99
N ILE A 21 4.67 -15.70 4.16
CA ILE A 21 4.11 -15.23 5.42
C ILE A 21 2.73 -15.86 5.68
N GLY A 22 1.92 -16.03 4.63
CA GLY A 22 0.60 -16.67 4.69
C GLY A 22 -0.55 -15.74 5.08
N TYR A 23 -0.32 -14.43 5.16
CA TYR A 23 -1.36 -13.43 5.41
C TYR A 23 -1.00 -12.08 4.79
N LEU A 24 -2.02 -11.28 4.44
CA LEU A 24 -1.85 -9.88 4.04
C LEU A 24 -1.84 -8.95 5.25
N ILE A 25 -2.77 -9.15 6.17
CA ILE A 25 -2.81 -8.52 7.49
C ILE A 25 -2.64 -9.61 8.54
N HIS A 26 -1.77 -9.37 9.52
CA HIS A 26 -1.53 -10.34 10.59
C HIS A 26 -2.85 -10.72 11.30
N PRO A 27 -3.12 -12.01 11.55
CA PRO A 27 -4.41 -12.47 12.09
C PRO A 27 -4.85 -11.79 13.39
N SER A 28 -3.91 -11.39 14.27
CA SER A 28 -4.25 -10.70 15.51
C SER A 28 -4.82 -9.28 15.30
N ILE A 29 -4.46 -8.63 14.18
CA ILE A 29 -5.00 -7.33 13.77
C ILE A 29 -6.32 -7.56 13.03
N ALA A 30 -6.34 -8.52 12.11
CA ALA A 30 -7.52 -8.86 11.32
C ALA A 30 -8.71 -9.34 12.17
N ALA A 31 -8.45 -9.94 13.34
CA ALA A 31 -9.49 -10.38 14.28
C ALA A 31 -10.22 -9.22 14.99
N LYS A 32 -9.72 -7.99 14.90
CA LYS A 32 -10.30 -6.80 15.54
C LYS A 32 -10.36 -5.62 14.58
N PRO A 33 -11.00 -5.77 13.40
CA PRO A 33 -11.03 -4.68 12.45
C PRO A 33 -11.96 -3.57 13.01
N PRO A 34 -11.57 -2.29 12.96
CA PRO A 34 -12.51 -1.24 13.25
C PRO A 34 -13.62 -1.24 12.19
N PRO A 35 -14.84 -0.75 12.51
CA PRO A 35 -15.91 -0.63 11.52
C PRO A 35 -15.46 0.28 10.36
N SER A 36 -15.55 -0.21 9.12
CA SER A 36 -15.12 0.51 7.90
C SER A 36 -13.71 1.11 8.01
N PRO A 37 -12.65 0.27 8.09
CA PRO A 37 -11.31 0.76 8.38
C PRO A 37 -10.80 1.61 7.22
N ALA A 38 -10.23 2.77 7.53
CA ALA A 38 -9.33 3.44 6.62
C ALA A 38 -7.92 2.82 6.78
N ILE A 39 -7.36 2.33 5.68
CA ILE A 39 -6.06 1.64 5.65
C ILE A 39 -5.14 2.38 4.69
N ALA A 40 -3.92 2.68 5.15
CA ALA A 40 -2.88 3.24 4.30
C ALA A 40 -1.81 2.20 3.98
N ASP A 41 -1.31 2.20 2.74
CA ASP A 41 -0.11 1.46 2.32
C ASP A 41 0.97 2.46 1.89
N ILE A 42 2.12 2.41 2.56
CA ILE A 42 3.23 3.37 2.38
C ILE A 42 4.35 2.72 1.58
N GLY A 43 4.76 3.37 0.50
CA GLY A 43 5.59 2.75 -0.55
C GLY A 43 4.78 1.74 -1.35
N THR A 44 3.57 2.13 -1.76
CA THR A 44 2.58 1.21 -2.31
C THR A 44 2.98 0.59 -3.66
N GLY A 45 3.91 1.20 -4.39
CA GLY A 45 4.39 0.73 -5.68
C GLY A 45 3.24 0.53 -6.67
N THR A 46 2.96 -0.72 -7.02
CA THR A 46 1.89 -1.11 -7.95
C THR A 46 0.49 -1.09 -7.33
N GLY A 47 0.36 -0.86 -6.02
CA GLY A 47 -0.92 -0.92 -5.31
C GLY A 47 -1.45 -2.34 -5.10
N LEU A 48 -0.69 -3.39 -5.47
CA LEU A 48 -1.15 -4.78 -5.46
C LEU A 48 -1.63 -5.25 -4.07
N PHE A 49 -0.98 -4.79 -3.00
CA PHE A 49 -1.43 -5.05 -1.63
C PHE A 49 -2.88 -4.60 -1.41
N LEU A 50 -3.18 -3.34 -1.73
CA LEU A 50 -4.52 -2.77 -1.56
C LEU A 50 -5.53 -3.45 -2.48
N SER A 51 -5.14 -3.75 -3.72
CA SER A 51 -5.99 -4.47 -4.67
C SER A 51 -6.42 -5.84 -4.13
N GLN A 52 -5.51 -6.62 -3.53
CA GLN A 52 -5.88 -7.89 -2.91
C GLN A 52 -6.73 -7.71 -1.65
N LEU A 53 -6.44 -6.65 -0.88
CA LEU A 53 -7.15 -6.35 0.36
C LEU A 53 -8.63 -6.01 0.16
N THR A 54 -9.02 -5.57 -1.04
CA THR A 54 -10.43 -5.28 -1.38
C THR A 54 -11.38 -6.47 -1.15
N GLN A 55 -10.88 -7.70 -1.29
CA GLN A 55 -11.70 -8.91 -1.10
C GLN A 55 -12.01 -9.18 0.37
N ASP A 56 -11.03 -8.93 1.24
CA ASP A 56 -11.16 -9.17 2.68
C ASP A 56 -11.85 -8.00 3.40
N TYR A 57 -11.78 -6.80 2.82
CA TYR A 57 -12.29 -5.56 3.40
C TYR A 57 -13.07 -4.73 2.36
N PRO A 58 -14.26 -5.19 1.92
CA PRO A 58 -15.04 -4.51 0.87
C PRO A 58 -15.53 -3.10 1.28
N ASP A 59 -15.66 -2.83 2.58
CA ASP A 59 -16.14 -1.53 3.10
C ASP A 59 -15.00 -0.61 3.57
N ALA A 60 -13.74 -0.99 3.33
CA ALA A 60 -12.58 -0.21 3.75
C ALA A 60 -12.26 0.90 2.76
N ILE A 61 -11.81 2.04 3.29
CA ILE A 61 -11.19 3.11 2.48
C ILE A 61 -9.70 2.81 2.39
N LEU A 62 -9.20 2.59 1.17
CA LEU A 62 -7.84 2.12 0.93
C LEU A 62 -7.02 3.21 0.24
N HIS A 63 -5.97 3.69 0.91
CA HIS A 63 -5.09 4.73 0.37
C HIS A 63 -3.67 4.21 0.18
N GLY A 64 -3.17 4.27 -1.05
CA GLY A 64 -1.79 3.96 -1.38
C GLY A 64 -0.97 5.24 -1.55
N PHE A 65 0.20 5.27 -0.95
CA PHE A 65 1.13 6.38 -1.05
C PHE A 65 2.48 5.90 -1.55
N ASP A 66 3.01 6.53 -2.59
CA ASP A 66 4.36 6.29 -3.08
C ASP A 66 5.05 7.60 -3.45
N ILE A 67 6.38 7.61 -3.51
CA ILE A 67 7.14 8.80 -3.93
C ILE A 67 6.98 9.09 -5.42
N SER A 68 6.57 8.09 -6.21
CA SER A 68 6.34 8.23 -7.66
C SER A 68 5.05 7.55 -8.12
N PRO A 69 4.28 8.14 -9.06
CA PRO A 69 3.12 7.49 -9.65
C PRO A 69 3.48 6.53 -10.79
N SER A 70 4.77 6.37 -11.15
CA SER A 70 5.20 5.62 -12.35
C SER A 70 4.73 4.17 -12.42
N LEU A 71 4.42 3.56 -11.29
CA LEU A 71 3.96 2.17 -11.20
C LEU A 71 2.49 2.06 -10.82
N PHE A 72 1.77 3.18 -10.69
CA PHE A 72 0.35 3.13 -10.42
C PHE A 72 -0.39 2.53 -11.62
N PRO A 73 -1.30 1.57 -11.40
CA PRO A 73 -2.16 1.11 -12.46
C PRO A 73 -3.13 2.23 -12.90
N PRO A 74 -3.72 2.13 -14.11
CA PRO A 74 -4.74 3.07 -14.55
C PRO A 74 -5.89 3.16 -13.55
N GLN A 75 -6.38 4.37 -13.30
CA GLN A 75 -7.42 4.60 -12.30
C GLN A 75 -8.70 3.78 -12.57
N GLU A 76 -9.02 3.53 -13.84
CA GLU A 76 -10.20 2.77 -14.27
C GLU A 76 -10.08 1.27 -13.93
N SER A 77 -8.87 0.79 -13.67
CA SER A 77 -8.61 -0.59 -13.24
C SER A 77 -8.66 -0.79 -11.73
N LEU A 78 -8.70 0.30 -10.96
CA LEU A 78 -8.76 0.25 -9.50
C LEU A 78 -10.21 0.05 -9.02
N SER A 79 -10.35 -0.64 -7.88
CA SER A 79 -11.62 -0.64 -7.16
C SER A 79 -11.97 0.78 -6.69
N PRO A 80 -13.25 1.21 -6.69
CA PRO A 80 -13.66 2.54 -6.24
C PRO A 80 -13.22 2.91 -4.81
N GLN A 81 -12.93 1.91 -3.98
CA GLN A 81 -12.47 2.12 -2.61
C GLN A 81 -10.96 2.36 -2.49
N VAL A 82 -10.20 2.19 -3.59
CA VAL A 82 -8.73 2.36 -3.64
C VAL A 82 -8.40 3.71 -4.27
N SER A 83 -7.56 4.50 -3.60
CA SER A 83 -6.97 5.73 -4.15
C SER A 83 -5.46 5.69 -3.99
N LEU A 84 -4.72 5.95 -5.07
CA LEU A 84 -3.26 6.04 -5.06
C LEU A 84 -2.83 7.50 -5.21
N SER A 85 -1.84 7.93 -4.45
CA SER A 85 -1.39 9.32 -4.41
C SER A 85 0.10 9.44 -4.18
N VAL A 86 0.70 10.50 -4.72
CA VAL A 86 2.12 10.78 -4.52
C VAL A 86 2.35 11.38 -3.13
N MET A 87 3.32 10.84 -2.39
CA MET A 87 3.77 11.36 -1.10
C MET A 87 5.24 11.02 -0.85
N ASN A 88 6.03 12.05 -0.52
CA ASN A 88 7.35 11.84 0.04
C ASN A 88 7.26 11.63 1.55
N ILE A 89 7.53 10.40 1.98
CA ILE A 89 7.51 9.99 3.39
C ILE A 89 8.55 10.69 4.27
N LYS A 90 9.57 11.31 3.67
CA LYS A 90 10.60 12.09 4.38
C LYS A 90 10.12 13.49 4.72
N GLU A 91 9.01 13.92 4.13
CA GLU A 91 8.36 15.19 4.42
C GLU A 91 7.25 15.00 5.45
N THR A 92 6.83 16.10 6.06
CA THR A 92 5.70 16.05 6.98
C THR A 92 4.40 15.78 6.21
N PRO A 93 3.64 14.73 6.56
CA PRO A 93 2.37 14.43 5.91
C PRO A 93 1.39 15.61 5.98
N SER A 94 0.62 15.83 4.92
CA SER A 94 -0.41 16.87 4.89
C SER A 94 -1.41 16.66 6.03
N SER A 95 -1.96 17.76 6.58
CA SER A 95 -2.94 17.66 7.67
C SER A 95 -4.17 16.83 7.29
N TYR A 96 -4.52 16.80 6.00
CA TYR A 96 -5.64 16.02 5.48
C TYR A 96 -5.49 14.52 5.71
N ILE A 97 -4.28 13.96 5.79
CA ILE A 97 -4.09 12.50 5.95
C ILE A 97 -3.71 12.08 7.37
N ARG A 98 -3.57 13.02 8.30
CA ARG A 98 -3.20 12.73 9.70
C ARG A 98 -4.40 12.15 10.46
N ASN A 99 -4.12 11.22 11.37
CA ASN A 99 -5.11 10.62 12.28
C ASN A 99 -6.33 9.97 11.57
N LYS A 100 -6.18 9.55 10.31
CA LYS A 100 -7.26 8.93 9.55
C LYS A 100 -7.25 7.39 9.59
N TYR A 101 -6.07 6.80 9.69
CA TYR A 101 -5.90 5.38 9.41
C TYR A 101 -5.92 4.53 10.67
N GLY A 102 -6.79 3.52 10.68
CA GLY A 102 -6.80 2.48 11.72
C GLY A 102 -5.68 1.46 11.53
N LEU A 103 -5.14 1.37 10.31
CA LEU A 103 -3.98 0.55 9.98
C LEU A 103 -3.09 1.28 8.97
N ILE A 104 -1.78 1.26 9.22
CA ILE A 104 -0.77 1.69 8.25
C ILE A 104 0.11 0.48 7.96
N HIS A 105 0.11 0.04 6.72
CA HIS A 105 0.98 -1.01 6.21
C HIS A 105 2.25 -0.40 5.60
N ILE A 106 3.39 -0.99 5.95
CA ILE A 106 4.72 -0.59 5.44
C ILE A 106 5.52 -1.86 5.21
N ARG A 107 6.11 -2.02 4.03
CA ARG A 107 6.89 -3.20 3.70
C ARG A 107 8.09 -2.87 2.82
N LEU A 108 9.26 -3.44 3.13
CA LEU A 108 10.52 -3.29 2.39
C LEU A 108 11.02 -1.85 2.19
N LEU A 109 10.36 -0.86 2.80
CA LEU A 109 10.69 0.55 2.63
C LEU A 109 12.12 0.89 3.08
N ALA A 110 12.66 0.16 4.06
CA ALA A 110 14.03 0.30 4.52
C ALA A 110 15.08 0.05 3.41
N ALA A 111 14.75 -0.73 2.38
CA ALA A 111 15.65 -0.96 1.24
C ALA A 111 15.56 0.16 0.17
N GLY A 112 14.50 0.96 0.18
CA GLY A 112 14.25 2.04 -0.77
C GLY A 112 14.48 3.44 -0.21
N ILE A 113 14.71 3.57 1.09
CA ILE A 113 15.01 4.85 1.74
C ILE A 113 16.53 4.97 1.90
N ASN A 114 17.09 6.04 1.34
CA ASN A 114 18.43 6.48 1.71
C ASN A 114 18.39 7.12 3.10
N SER A 115 19.34 6.77 3.96
CA SER A 115 19.61 7.50 5.19
C SER A 115 19.82 8.97 4.85
N THR A 116 19.08 9.86 5.50
CA THR A 116 19.51 11.26 5.59
C THR A 116 20.70 11.32 6.52
N GLU A 117 21.75 12.06 6.14
CA GLU A 117 22.59 12.71 7.14
C GLU A 117 21.75 13.62 8.04
#